data_AF-A0A9P5KT80-F1
#
_entry.id   AF-A0A9P5KT80-F1
#
_cell.length_a   1.000
_cell.length_b   1.000
_cell.length_c   1.000
_cell.angle_alpha   90.00
_cell.angle_beta   90.00
_cell.angle_gamma   90.00
#
_symmetry.space_group_name_H-M   'P 1'
#
loop_
_entity.id
_entity.type
_entity.pdbx_description
1 polymer ?
#
loop_
_entity_poly.entity_id
_entity_poly.type
_entity_poly.pdbx_seq_one_letter_code
_entity_poly.pdbx_strand_id
1 'polypeptide(L)'
;MLVSSPTAIANFQQIVDTLEFIENNVLNIGLFLVSAVRFFQPEMDELFLFSLEFVDKVYKKKHPDSQREFYGPISHAQKHHGEHKQHDHKYPKATDIAGWIDFLSNFLTKDSGFVQFVKRYLKHSALSLSVFLLSGVPVLGRIILPATSFYSMNKVVGTPTALAIFAVGLVIERKYMIIFLSTFWGGRRLVRELLTPFFSRVPLDRENRELWFKAREGIMFGFGCGFYWFLKVPFFGVLVYGIAEASSAYLITKVSEPLPPPHSSTDEVEQWVKREIEWTTKEKFLSGYTLDHDGFGVTPGIPGSFSHQPAPEPSK
;
A
#
# COMPACT_ATOMS: atom_id res chain seq x y z
N MET A 1 36.22 -9.28 -34.11
CA MET A 1 35.96 -8.01 -33.40
C MET A 1 34.78 -7.33 -34.07
N LEU A 2 33.58 -7.46 -33.53
CA LEU A 2 32.42 -6.71 -34.00
C LEU A 2 32.57 -5.28 -33.46
N VAL A 3 33.10 -4.38 -34.29
CA VAL A 3 33.09 -2.94 -34.01
C VAL A 3 31.64 -2.49 -34.17
N SER A 4 30.88 -2.50 -33.08
CA SER A 4 29.58 -1.84 -33.05
C SER A 4 29.82 -0.34 -33.26
N SER A 5 29.14 0.27 -34.24
CA SER A 5 29.27 1.71 -34.47
C SER A 5 28.81 2.48 -33.22
N PRO A 6 29.37 3.65 -32.91
CA PRO A 6 28.93 4.48 -31.78
C PRO A 6 27.42 4.78 -31.80
N THR A 7 26.83 4.88 -33.00
CA THR A 7 25.38 5.03 -33.20
C THR A 7 24.57 3.80 -32.81
N ALA A 8 25.08 2.59 -33.08
CA ALA A 8 24.43 1.34 -32.67
C ALA A 8 24.42 1.18 -31.14
N ILE A 9 25.52 1.57 -30.47
CA ILE A 9 25.61 1.55 -29.00
C ILE A 9 24.64 2.58 -28.40
N ALA A 10 24.57 3.80 -28.95
CA ALA A 10 23.64 4.83 -28.47
C ALA A 10 22.17 4.43 -28.63
N ASN A 11 21.80 3.85 -29.78
CA ASN A 11 20.44 3.35 -30.01
C ASN A 11 20.10 2.19 -29.06
N PHE A 12 21.05 1.28 -28.81
CA PHE A 12 20.86 0.19 -27.87
C PHE A 12 20.62 0.71 -26.45
N GLN A 13 21.44 1.67 -25.98
CA GLN A 13 21.27 2.27 -24.67
C GLN A 13 19.90 2.93 -24.51
N GLN A 14 19.44 3.66 -25.53
CA GLN A 14 18.12 4.29 -25.50
C GLN A 14 16.98 3.26 -25.42
N ILE A 15 17.11 2.11 -26.08
CA ILE A 15 16.15 1.01 -25.99
C ILE A 15 16.16 0.43 -24.58
N VAL A 16 17.33 0.18 -24.00
CA VAL A 16 17.48 -0.32 -22.63
C VAL A 16 16.85 0.65 -21.63
N ASP A 17 17.16 1.94 -21.72
CA ASP A 17 16.62 2.98 -20.83
C ASP A 17 15.08 3.07 -20.94
N THR A 18 14.54 2.93 -22.17
CA THR A 18 13.10 2.93 -22.40
C THR A 18 12.44 1.69 -21.82
N LEU A 19 13.08 0.53 -21.97
CA LEU A 19 12.58 -0.74 -21.43
C LEU A 19 12.59 -0.72 -19.91
N GLU A 20 13.67 -0.28 -19.29
CA GLU A 20 13.79 -0.09 -17.85
C GLU A 20 12.74 0.90 -17.33
N PHE A 21 12.48 1.98 -18.07
CA PHE A 21 11.45 2.93 -17.72
C PHE A 21 10.04 2.31 -17.76
N ILE A 22 9.73 1.51 -18.79
CA ILE A 22 8.46 0.80 -18.92
C ILE A 22 8.32 -0.22 -17.78
N GLU A 23 9.34 -1.02 -17.54
CA GLU A 23 9.38 -2.00 -16.45
C GLU A 23 9.06 -1.36 -15.10
N ASN A 24 9.77 -0.28 -14.76
CA ASN A 24 9.73 0.32 -13.43
C ASN A 24 8.55 1.27 -13.21
N ASN A 25 8.07 1.96 -14.25
CA ASN A 25 7.05 3.00 -14.09
C ASN A 25 5.71 2.67 -14.76
N VAL A 26 5.70 1.88 -15.83
CA VAL A 26 4.46 1.53 -16.53
C VAL A 26 3.91 0.19 -16.03
N LEU A 27 4.76 -0.83 -16.02
CA LEU A 27 4.40 -2.18 -15.60
C LEU A 27 4.56 -2.39 -14.09
N ASN A 28 5.40 -1.58 -13.42
CA ASN A 28 5.67 -1.67 -11.98
C ASN A 28 6.10 -3.08 -11.52
N ILE A 29 6.95 -3.76 -12.31
CA ILE A 29 7.29 -5.18 -12.08
C ILE A 29 7.85 -5.42 -10.67
N GLY A 30 8.64 -4.51 -10.13
CA GLY A 30 9.13 -4.62 -8.75
C GLY A 30 8.01 -4.75 -7.71
N LEU A 31 6.97 -3.89 -7.80
CA LEU A 31 5.81 -3.96 -6.90
C LEU A 31 5.02 -5.26 -7.11
N PHE A 32 4.87 -5.71 -8.37
CA PHE A 32 4.26 -7.01 -8.67
C PHE A 32 4.96 -8.15 -7.95
N LEU A 33 6.28 -8.25 -8.12
CA LEU A 33 7.08 -9.35 -7.57
C LEU A 33 7.02 -9.35 -6.05
N VAL A 34 7.17 -8.17 -5.44
CA VAL A 34 7.09 -8.01 -3.99
C VAL A 34 5.70 -8.39 -3.45
N SER A 35 4.62 -7.93 -4.07
CA SER A 35 3.27 -8.35 -3.66
C SER A 35 3.00 -9.83 -3.93
N ALA A 36 3.64 -10.42 -4.94
CA ALA A 36 3.53 -11.85 -5.24
C ALA A 36 4.18 -12.72 -4.15
N VAL A 37 5.21 -12.23 -3.45
CA VAL A 37 5.90 -12.95 -2.35
C VAL A 37 4.90 -13.50 -1.34
N ARG A 38 3.84 -12.76 -1.01
CA ARG A 38 2.82 -13.19 -0.05
C ARG A 38 2.12 -14.50 -0.42
N PHE A 39 1.98 -14.79 -1.71
CA PHE A 39 1.39 -16.04 -2.18
C PHE A 39 2.36 -17.21 -2.04
N PHE A 40 3.65 -16.92 -2.00
CA PHE A 40 4.71 -17.90 -1.80
C PHE A 40 5.12 -18.04 -0.34
N GLN A 41 4.94 -17.01 0.48
CA GLN A 41 5.40 -16.96 1.88
C GLN A 41 4.27 -16.48 2.78
N PRO A 42 3.51 -17.40 3.40
CA PRO A 42 2.48 -17.03 4.38
C PRO A 42 3.07 -16.28 5.60
N GLU A 43 4.38 -16.38 5.84
CA GLU A 43 5.11 -15.72 6.92
C GLU A 43 4.99 -14.18 6.88
N MET A 44 4.69 -13.60 5.71
CA MET A 44 4.44 -12.15 5.60
C MET A 44 3.19 -11.72 6.38
N ASP A 45 2.13 -12.52 6.36
CA ASP A 45 0.93 -12.27 7.18
C ASP A 45 1.25 -12.40 8.68
N GLU A 46 2.17 -13.31 9.03
CA GLU A 46 2.60 -13.51 10.42
C GLU A 46 3.44 -12.35 10.92
N LEU A 47 4.28 -11.76 10.07
CA LEU A 47 5.07 -10.57 10.40
C LEU A 47 4.17 -9.38 10.77
N PHE A 48 3.06 -9.21 10.05
CA PHE A 48 2.04 -8.21 10.40
C PHE A 48 1.49 -8.44 11.81
N LEU A 49 1.08 -9.69 12.10
CA LEU A 49 0.51 -10.07 13.39
C LEU A 49 1.53 -9.94 14.53
N PHE A 50 2.78 -10.35 14.30
CA PHE A 50 3.86 -10.20 15.26
C PHE A 50 4.14 -8.73 15.59
N SER A 51 4.12 -7.86 14.56
CA SER A 51 4.26 -6.42 14.77
C SER A 51 3.09 -5.86 15.59
N LEU A 52 1.85 -6.29 15.33
CA LEU A 52 0.70 -5.91 16.18
C LEU A 52 0.87 -6.35 17.63
N GLU A 53 1.29 -7.59 17.86
CA GLU A 53 1.53 -8.10 19.21
C GLU A 53 2.60 -7.28 19.94
N PHE A 54 3.70 -6.96 19.24
CA PHE A 54 4.75 -6.12 19.77
C PHE A 54 4.24 -4.72 20.13
N VAL A 55 3.45 -4.10 19.25
CA VAL A 55 2.86 -2.77 19.48
C VAL A 55 1.94 -2.78 20.69
N ASP A 56 1.10 -3.80 20.84
CA ASP A 56 0.23 -3.95 22.01
C ASP A 56 1.03 -4.15 23.31
N LYS A 57 2.09 -4.95 23.29
CA LYS A 57 2.98 -5.15 24.45
C LYS A 57 3.61 -3.84 24.90
N VAL A 58 4.13 -3.03 23.98
CA VAL A 58 4.73 -1.72 24.29
C VAL A 58 3.66 -0.76 24.83
N TYR A 59 2.48 -0.75 24.22
CA TYR A 59 1.38 0.12 24.63
C TYR A 59 0.87 -0.21 26.03
N LYS A 60 0.62 -1.49 26.34
CA LYS A 60 0.20 -1.98 27.67
C LYS A 60 1.24 -1.69 28.74
N LYS A 61 2.54 -1.79 28.41
CA LYS A 61 3.62 -1.43 29.34
C LYS A 61 3.58 0.05 29.76
N LYS A 62 3.23 0.96 28.84
CA LYS A 62 3.12 2.40 29.13
C LYS A 62 1.76 2.80 29.71
N HIS A 63 0.70 2.06 29.37
CA HIS A 63 -0.66 2.29 29.86
C HIS A 63 -1.23 1.01 30.49
N PRO A 64 -0.81 0.64 31.72
CA PRO A 64 -1.25 -0.60 32.37
C PRO A 64 -2.77 -0.73 32.50
N ASP A 65 -3.47 0.40 32.65
CA ASP A 65 -4.93 0.44 32.85
C ASP A 65 -5.73 0.39 31.54
N SER A 66 -5.05 0.44 30.38
CA SER A 66 -5.72 0.46 29.08
C SER A 66 -6.19 -0.93 28.65
N GLN A 67 -7.46 -1.03 28.26
CA GLN A 67 -8.06 -2.23 27.67
C GLN A 67 -7.84 -2.37 26.15
N ARG A 68 -7.11 -1.43 25.52
CA ARG A 68 -6.80 -1.45 24.09
C ARG A 68 -5.94 -2.68 23.73
N GLU A 69 -6.45 -3.49 22.82
CA GLU A 69 -5.75 -4.66 22.26
C GLU A 69 -6.20 -4.90 20.82
N PHE A 70 -5.25 -4.92 19.89
CA PHE A 70 -5.50 -5.20 18.47
C PHE A 70 -5.19 -6.66 18.15
N TYR A 71 -4.06 -7.17 18.64
CA TYR A 71 -3.54 -8.48 18.28
C TYR A 71 -4.53 -9.60 18.62
N GLY A 72 -4.99 -9.71 19.87
CA GLY A 72 -5.85 -10.83 20.31
C GLY A 72 -7.13 -10.98 19.48
N PRO A 73 -7.98 -9.95 19.38
CA PRO A 73 -9.19 -10.01 18.57
C PRO A 73 -8.91 -10.34 17.09
N ILE A 74 -7.86 -9.75 16.49
CA ILE A 74 -7.51 -9.96 15.09
C ILE A 74 -6.94 -11.36 14.86
N SER A 75 -6.11 -11.89 15.76
CA SER A 75 -5.51 -13.22 15.63
C SER A 75 -6.55 -14.33 15.75
N HIS A 76 -7.60 -14.13 16.55
CA HIS A 76 -8.69 -15.08 16.72
C HIS A 76 -9.81 -14.93 15.68
N ALA A 77 -9.93 -13.77 15.04
CA ALA A 77 -10.91 -13.58 13.98
C ALA A 77 -10.56 -14.46 12.77
N GLN A 78 -11.44 -15.42 12.49
CA GLN A 78 -11.33 -16.32 11.35
C GLN A 78 -11.29 -15.50 10.05
N LYS A 79 -10.38 -15.83 9.12
CA LYS A 79 -10.25 -15.10 7.84
C LYS A 79 -11.61 -15.12 7.10
N HIS A 80 -12.33 -14.00 7.08
CA HIS A 80 -13.67 -13.86 6.51
C HIS A 80 -13.68 -13.84 4.97
N HIS A 81 -12.52 -13.57 4.36
CA HIS A 81 -12.36 -13.59 2.90
C HIS A 81 -11.48 -14.77 2.47
N GLY A 82 -12.13 -15.80 1.92
CA GLY A 82 -11.57 -16.75 0.94
C GLY A 82 -10.19 -17.32 1.25
N GLU A 83 -10.19 -18.44 1.97
CA GLU A 83 -9.26 -19.56 1.86
C GLU A 83 -7.92 -19.27 1.12
N HIS A 84 -6.92 -18.76 1.85
CA HIS A 84 -5.57 -19.28 1.65
C HIS A 84 -5.48 -20.53 2.50
N LYS A 85 -5.87 -21.67 1.92
CA LYS A 85 -5.50 -22.97 2.49
C LYS A 85 -3.98 -22.95 2.60
N GLN A 86 -3.49 -23.25 3.80
CA GLN A 86 -2.08 -23.44 4.07
C GLN A 86 -1.64 -24.62 3.19
N HIS A 87 -1.17 -24.30 2.00
CA HIS A 87 -0.68 -25.30 1.08
C HIS A 87 0.76 -25.56 1.50
N ASP A 88 1.04 -26.77 2.00
CA ASP A 88 2.39 -27.32 2.13
C ASP A 88 2.99 -27.44 0.72
N HIS A 89 3.42 -26.31 0.18
CA HIS A 89 4.12 -26.26 -1.09
C HIS A 89 5.57 -26.65 -0.82
N LYS A 90 5.92 -27.88 -1.18
CA LYS A 90 7.31 -28.33 -1.20
C LYS A 90 8.05 -27.57 -2.30
N TYR A 91 8.79 -26.52 -1.94
CA TYR A 91 9.52 -25.71 -2.91
C TYR A 91 10.58 -26.56 -3.63
N PRO A 92 10.70 -26.45 -4.97
CA PRO A 92 11.79 -27.05 -5.70
C PRO A 92 13.12 -26.45 -5.25
N LYS A 93 14.19 -27.26 -5.28
CA LYS A 93 15.53 -26.78 -4.92
C LYS A 93 15.94 -25.66 -5.88
N ALA A 94 16.69 -24.66 -5.38
CA ALA A 94 17.14 -23.52 -6.19
C ALA A 94 17.90 -23.91 -7.48
N THR A 95 18.46 -25.12 -7.52
CA THR A 95 19.21 -25.65 -8.67
C THR A 95 18.33 -26.27 -9.76
N ASP A 96 17.04 -26.47 -9.54
CA ASP A 96 16.13 -27.17 -10.46
C ASP A 96 15.20 -26.20 -11.23
N ILE A 97 15.71 -25.64 -12.33
CA ILE A 97 15.00 -24.65 -13.14
C ILE A 97 13.72 -25.24 -13.75
N ALA A 98 13.75 -26.51 -14.18
CA ALA A 98 12.58 -27.18 -14.74
C ALA A 98 11.47 -27.35 -13.69
N GLY A 99 11.85 -27.81 -12.48
CA GLY A 99 10.94 -27.89 -11.34
C GLY A 99 10.33 -26.53 -10.96
N TRP A 100 11.09 -25.44 -11.06
CA TRP A 100 10.57 -24.08 -10.85
C TRP A 100 9.56 -23.64 -11.92
N ILE A 101 9.79 -23.97 -13.19
CA ILE A 101 8.85 -23.69 -14.28
C ILE A 101 7.55 -24.47 -14.09
N ASP A 102 7.64 -25.75 -13.74
CA ASP A 102 6.46 -26.59 -13.47
C ASP A 102 5.71 -26.16 -12.21
N PHE A 103 6.42 -25.74 -11.17
CA PHE A 103 5.81 -25.17 -9.97
C PHE A 103 5.03 -23.89 -10.30
N LEU A 104 5.66 -22.93 -11.01
CA LEU A 104 5.04 -21.67 -11.40
C LEU A 104 3.83 -21.88 -12.33
N SER A 105 3.92 -22.81 -13.29
CA SER A 105 2.80 -23.11 -14.20
C SER A 105 1.63 -23.77 -13.47
N ASN A 106 1.89 -24.68 -12.54
CA ASN A 106 0.87 -25.26 -11.67
C ASN A 106 0.23 -24.19 -10.77
N PHE A 107 1.02 -23.26 -10.25
CA PHE A 107 0.53 -22.18 -9.40
C PHE A 107 -0.36 -21.19 -10.19
N LEU A 108 0.06 -20.85 -11.42
CA LEU A 108 -0.71 -20.02 -12.35
C LEU A 108 -1.99 -20.67 -12.89
N THR A 109 -2.18 -21.98 -12.71
CA THR A 109 -3.35 -22.71 -13.22
C THR A 109 -4.26 -23.23 -12.12
N LYS A 110 -3.72 -23.57 -10.95
CA LYS A 110 -4.46 -24.20 -9.85
C LYS A 110 -4.82 -23.23 -8.72
N ASP A 111 -3.98 -22.25 -8.40
CA ASP A 111 -4.30 -21.33 -7.31
C ASP A 111 -5.25 -20.23 -7.77
N SER A 112 -6.53 -20.36 -7.37
CA SER A 112 -7.56 -19.37 -7.67
C SER A 112 -7.26 -17.99 -7.07
N GLY A 113 -6.48 -17.91 -5.98
CA GLY A 113 -6.08 -16.66 -5.34
C GLY A 113 -5.02 -15.91 -6.16
N PHE A 114 -3.90 -16.57 -6.45
CA PHE A 114 -2.82 -16.00 -7.25
C PHE A 114 -3.27 -15.65 -8.67
N VAL A 115 -4.06 -16.50 -9.33
CA VAL A 115 -4.59 -16.20 -10.68
C VAL A 115 -5.45 -14.93 -10.68
N GLN A 116 -6.29 -14.74 -9.66
CA GLN A 116 -7.07 -13.51 -9.52
C GLN A 116 -6.17 -12.31 -9.29
N PHE A 117 -5.11 -12.43 -8.47
CA PHE A 117 -4.13 -11.38 -8.27
C PHE A 117 -3.42 -11.00 -9.57
N VAL A 118 -2.90 -11.97 -10.32
CA VAL A 118 -2.22 -11.76 -11.62
C VAL A 118 -3.18 -11.13 -12.63
N LYS A 119 -4.42 -11.63 -12.73
CA LYS A 119 -5.43 -11.06 -13.64
C LYS A 119 -5.75 -9.60 -13.32
N ARG A 120 -5.91 -9.26 -12.04
CA ARG A 120 -6.09 -7.87 -11.59
C ARG A 120 -4.87 -7.03 -11.93
N TYR A 121 -3.66 -7.57 -11.69
CA TYR A 121 -2.40 -6.89 -12.01
C TYR A 121 -2.26 -6.60 -13.50
N LEU A 122 -2.51 -7.59 -14.35
CA LEU A 122 -2.43 -7.47 -15.80
C LEU A 122 -3.44 -6.47 -16.35
N LYS A 123 -4.68 -6.46 -15.83
CA LYS A 123 -5.69 -5.46 -16.25
C LYS A 123 -5.22 -4.03 -15.98
N HIS A 124 -4.63 -3.78 -14.82
CA HIS A 124 -4.08 -2.46 -14.48
C HIS A 124 -2.82 -2.11 -15.28
N SER A 125 -1.95 -3.09 -15.53
CA SER A 125 -0.74 -2.91 -16.34
C SER A 125 -1.07 -2.63 -17.79
N ALA A 126 -2.08 -3.32 -18.34
CA ALA A 126 -2.60 -3.08 -19.68
C ALA A 126 -3.18 -1.67 -19.81
N LEU A 127 -3.95 -1.21 -18.81
CA LEU A 127 -4.44 0.18 -18.81
C LEU A 127 -3.28 1.19 -18.78
N SER A 128 -2.30 0.97 -17.91
CA SER A 128 -1.13 1.86 -17.79
C SER A 128 -0.30 1.87 -19.07
N LEU A 129 -0.12 0.71 -19.71
CA LEU A 129 0.55 0.57 -20.99
C LEU A 129 -0.24 1.26 -22.11
N SER A 130 -1.56 1.12 -22.15
CA SER A 130 -2.41 1.84 -23.10
C SER A 130 -2.27 3.36 -22.96
N VAL A 131 -2.30 3.88 -21.72
CA VAL A 131 -2.04 5.31 -21.46
C VAL A 131 -0.65 5.71 -21.92
N PHE A 132 0.36 4.88 -21.66
CA PHE A 132 1.73 5.11 -22.12
C PHE A 132 1.83 5.15 -23.66
N LEU A 133 1.23 4.20 -24.38
CA LEU A 133 1.25 4.14 -25.84
C LEU A 133 0.47 5.32 -26.45
N LEU A 134 -0.72 5.62 -25.92
CA LEU A 134 -1.53 6.77 -26.35
C LEU A 134 -0.78 8.08 -26.11
N SER A 135 -0.01 8.20 -25.02
CA SER A 135 0.82 9.38 -24.77
C SER A 135 1.95 9.60 -25.78
N GLY A 136 2.26 8.61 -26.63
CA GLY A 136 3.22 8.72 -27.72
C GLY A 136 2.67 9.38 -28.99
N VAL A 137 1.36 9.63 -29.07
CA VAL A 137 0.72 10.26 -30.24
C VAL A 137 1.05 11.76 -30.27
N PRO A 138 1.60 12.32 -31.37
CA PRO A 138 2.19 13.66 -31.39
C PRO A 138 1.23 14.81 -31.07
N VAL A 139 -0.09 14.64 -31.23
CA VAL A 139 -1.09 15.68 -30.95
C VAL A 139 -1.84 15.41 -29.63
N LEU A 140 -2.31 14.19 -29.42
CA LEU A 140 -3.08 13.83 -28.23
C LEU A 140 -2.18 13.57 -27.01
N GLY A 141 -0.92 13.21 -27.22
CA GLY A 141 -0.04 12.68 -26.18
C GLY A 141 0.24 13.65 -25.04
N ARG A 142 0.29 14.96 -25.35
CA ARG A 142 0.48 16.02 -24.36
C ARG A 142 -0.71 16.19 -23.43
N ILE A 143 -1.93 15.88 -23.88
CA ILE A 143 -3.16 16.07 -23.10
C ILE A 143 -3.55 14.79 -22.36
N ILE A 144 -3.22 13.61 -22.90
CA ILE A 144 -3.62 12.33 -22.32
C ILE A 144 -3.11 12.15 -20.89
N LEU A 145 -1.85 12.46 -20.60
CA LEU A 145 -1.29 12.27 -19.25
C LEU A 145 -1.90 13.24 -18.22
N PRO A 146 -1.98 14.56 -18.49
CA PRO A 146 -2.71 15.49 -17.62
C PRO A 146 -4.18 15.10 -17.46
N ALA A 147 -4.89 14.73 -18.53
CA ALA A 147 -6.28 14.31 -18.45
C ALA A 147 -6.45 13.04 -17.59
N THR A 148 -5.54 12.08 -17.73
CA THR A 148 -5.52 10.87 -16.88
C THR A 148 -5.25 11.22 -15.42
N SER A 149 -4.35 12.17 -15.16
CA SER A 149 -4.09 12.71 -13.82
C SER A 149 -5.34 13.33 -13.22
N PHE A 150 -6.01 14.20 -13.98
CA PHE A 150 -7.24 14.85 -13.57
C PHE A 150 -8.33 13.82 -13.24
N TYR A 151 -8.57 12.86 -14.13
CA TYR A 151 -9.55 11.80 -13.92
C TYR A 151 -9.27 10.98 -12.65
N SER A 152 -8.00 10.63 -12.43
CA SER A 152 -7.58 9.79 -11.30
C SER A 152 -7.64 10.53 -9.96
N MET A 153 -7.34 11.84 -9.95
CA MET A 153 -7.17 12.61 -8.72
C MET A 153 -8.39 13.46 -8.36
N ASN A 154 -9.26 13.82 -9.29
CA ASN A 154 -10.42 14.69 -9.02
C ASN A 154 -11.31 14.17 -7.88
N LYS A 155 -11.49 12.85 -7.79
CA LYS A 155 -12.27 12.22 -6.72
C LYS A 155 -11.58 12.23 -5.35
N VAL A 156 -10.27 12.46 -5.33
CA VAL A 156 -9.39 12.33 -4.15
C VAL A 156 -9.04 13.70 -3.58
N VAL A 157 -8.51 14.59 -4.42
CA VAL A 157 -8.03 15.93 -4.00
C VAL A 157 -9.06 17.04 -4.23
N GLY A 158 -10.19 16.71 -4.85
CA GLY A 158 -11.20 17.66 -5.27
C GLY A 158 -10.87 18.37 -6.59
N THR A 159 -11.89 18.99 -7.17
CA THR A 159 -11.80 19.62 -8.49
C THR A 159 -10.80 20.77 -8.59
N PRO A 160 -10.71 21.71 -7.62
CA PRO A 160 -9.77 22.82 -7.72
C PRO A 160 -8.31 22.36 -7.79
N THR A 161 -7.91 21.47 -6.88
CA THR A 161 -6.54 20.93 -6.83
C THR A 161 -6.23 20.06 -8.05
N ALA A 162 -7.20 19.26 -8.50
CA ALA A 162 -7.01 18.43 -9.68
C ALA A 162 -6.84 19.27 -10.96
N LEU A 163 -7.57 20.39 -11.10
CA LEU A 163 -7.38 21.32 -12.21
C LEU A 163 -6.00 21.98 -12.17
N ALA A 164 -5.50 22.35 -11.00
CA ALA A 164 -4.15 22.89 -10.85
C ALA A 164 -3.09 21.87 -11.31
N ILE A 165 -3.20 20.60 -10.89
CA ILE A 165 -2.30 19.53 -11.33
C ILE A 165 -2.40 19.30 -12.84
N PHE A 166 -3.61 19.34 -13.41
CA PHE A 166 -3.82 19.26 -14.85
C PHE A 166 -3.09 20.38 -15.59
N ALA A 167 -3.26 21.63 -15.15
CA ALA A 167 -2.64 22.80 -15.78
C ALA A 167 -1.11 22.73 -15.72
N VAL A 168 -0.56 22.35 -14.57
CA VAL A 168 0.88 22.11 -14.39
C VAL A 168 1.36 20.96 -15.29
N GLY A 169 0.58 19.89 -15.38
CA GLY A 169 0.87 18.72 -16.22
C GLY A 169 0.97 19.02 -17.71
N LEU A 170 0.33 20.09 -18.21
CA LEU A 170 0.45 20.51 -19.61
C LEU A 170 1.83 21.08 -19.96
N VAL A 171 2.58 21.54 -18.96
CA VAL A 171 3.92 22.13 -19.12
C VAL A 171 5.02 21.12 -18.78
N ILE A 172 4.75 20.21 -17.84
CA ILE A 172 5.70 19.17 -17.40
C ILE A 172 6.02 18.17 -18.52
N GLU A 173 7.26 17.68 -18.54
CA GLU A 173 7.67 16.63 -19.47
C GLU A 173 6.93 15.30 -19.23
N ARG A 174 6.67 14.58 -20.33
CA ARG A 174 5.98 13.29 -20.36
C ARG A 174 6.49 12.30 -19.31
N LYS A 175 7.82 12.20 -19.13
CA LYS A 175 8.47 11.25 -18.22
C LYS A 175 8.03 11.48 -16.77
N TYR A 176 8.04 12.73 -16.30
CA TYR A 176 7.67 13.07 -14.93
C TYR A 176 6.19 12.84 -14.66
N MET A 177 5.31 13.11 -15.63
CA MET A 177 3.88 12.80 -15.49
C MET A 177 3.63 11.29 -15.33
N ILE A 178 4.37 10.45 -16.05
CA ILE A 178 4.26 8.99 -15.91
C ILE A 178 4.79 8.54 -14.55
N ILE A 179 5.94 9.05 -14.09
CA ILE A 179 6.49 8.75 -12.75
C ILE A 179 5.49 9.18 -11.66
N PHE A 180 4.87 10.34 -11.82
CA PHE A 180 3.86 10.86 -10.90
C PHE A 180 2.62 9.96 -10.83
N LEU A 181 2.01 9.61 -11.98
CA LEU A 181 0.87 8.69 -12.03
C LEU A 181 1.21 7.30 -11.49
N SER A 182 2.41 6.82 -11.82
CA SER A 182 2.92 5.53 -11.34
C SER A 182 3.06 5.51 -9.83
N THR A 183 3.61 6.58 -9.25
CA THR A 183 3.70 6.76 -7.79
C THR A 183 2.31 6.84 -7.17
N PHE A 184 1.38 7.55 -7.82
CA PHE A 184 0.03 7.73 -7.32
C PHE A 184 -0.75 6.40 -7.24
N TRP A 185 -0.78 5.63 -8.34
CA TRP A 185 -1.48 4.34 -8.36
C TRP A 185 -0.70 3.25 -7.60
N GLY A 186 0.62 3.24 -7.72
CA GLY A 186 1.51 2.29 -7.06
C GLY A 186 1.44 2.39 -5.54
N GLY A 187 1.53 3.60 -4.97
CA GLY A 187 1.40 3.81 -3.53
C GLY A 187 0.05 3.38 -2.98
N ARG A 188 -1.05 3.72 -3.67
CA ARG A 188 -2.41 3.31 -3.27
C ARG A 188 -2.60 1.81 -3.30
N ARG A 189 -2.04 1.15 -4.31
CA ARG A 189 -2.10 -0.29 -4.43
C ARG A 189 -1.29 -0.96 -3.32
N LEU A 190 -0.08 -0.47 -3.08
CA LEU A 190 0.80 -0.99 -2.04
C LEU A 190 0.11 -1.00 -0.68
N VAL A 191 -0.50 0.11 -0.25
CA VAL A 191 -1.19 0.13 1.06
C VAL A 191 -2.35 -0.86 1.13
N ARG A 192 -3.11 -1.03 0.05
CA ARG A 192 -4.21 -2.00 0.01
C ARG A 192 -3.70 -3.44 0.19
N GLU A 193 -2.56 -3.76 -0.42
CA GLU A 193 -1.90 -5.05 -0.23
C GLU A 193 -1.37 -5.19 1.22
N LEU A 194 -0.64 -4.19 1.73
CA LEU A 194 -0.08 -4.19 3.10
C LEU A 194 -1.15 -4.27 4.20
N LEU A 195 -2.38 -3.81 3.95
CA LEU A 195 -3.49 -3.88 4.90
C LEU A 195 -4.44 -5.06 4.66
N THR A 196 -4.17 -5.89 3.66
CA THR A 196 -4.95 -7.11 3.45
C THR A 196 -4.92 -8.08 4.65
N PRO A 197 -3.85 -8.21 5.47
CA PRO A 197 -3.92 -9.10 6.63
C PRO A 197 -4.95 -8.63 7.65
N PHE A 198 -5.10 -7.32 7.82
CA PHE A 198 -6.13 -6.72 8.68
C PHE A 198 -7.52 -6.94 8.10
N PHE A 199 -7.77 -6.49 6.86
CA PHE A 199 -9.10 -6.53 6.27
C PHE A 199 -9.63 -7.93 5.95
N SER A 200 -8.75 -8.93 5.89
CA SER A 200 -9.18 -10.33 5.76
C SER A 200 -9.75 -10.90 7.07
N ARG A 201 -9.42 -10.31 8.22
CA ARG A 201 -9.80 -10.76 9.56
C ARG A 201 -10.91 -9.93 10.20
N VAL A 202 -11.14 -8.73 9.68
CA VAL A 202 -12.16 -7.81 10.19
C VAL A 202 -13.47 -7.99 9.41
N PRO A 203 -14.64 -7.90 10.06
CA PRO A 203 -15.96 -7.99 9.40
C PRO A 203 -16.33 -6.69 8.63
N LEU A 204 -15.44 -6.23 7.74
CA LEU A 204 -15.69 -5.11 6.85
C LEU A 204 -15.95 -5.61 5.44
N ASP A 205 -17.20 -5.40 4.98
CA ASP A 205 -17.58 -5.63 3.60
C ASP A 205 -16.77 -4.75 2.62
N ARG A 206 -16.75 -5.14 1.35
CA ARG A 206 -16.00 -4.44 0.30
C ARG A 206 -16.39 -2.97 0.18
N GLU A 207 -17.67 -2.64 0.27
CA GLU A 207 -18.12 -1.23 0.19
C GLU A 207 -17.62 -0.41 1.38
N ASN A 208 -17.82 -0.94 2.60
CA ASN A 208 -17.37 -0.30 3.83
C ASN A 208 -15.85 -0.12 3.86
N ARG A 209 -15.08 -1.07 3.31
CA ARG A 209 -13.64 -0.98 3.16
C ARG A 209 -13.22 0.16 2.22
N GLU A 210 -13.92 0.36 1.11
CA GLU A 210 -13.63 1.48 0.21
C GLU A 210 -13.92 2.81 0.89
N LEU A 211 -15.01 2.91 1.66
CA LEU A 211 -15.32 4.10 2.45
C LEU A 211 -14.26 4.35 3.53
N TRP A 212 -13.79 3.31 4.20
CA TRP A 212 -12.69 3.40 5.17
C TRP A 212 -11.41 3.96 4.55
N PHE A 213 -11.02 3.46 3.37
CA PHE A 213 -9.86 3.95 2.64
C PHE A 213 -10.04 5.40 2.20
N LYS A 214 -11.25 5.77 1.79
CA LYS A 214 -11.57 7.15 1.40
C LYS A 214 -11.51 8.11 2.58
N ALA A 215 -12.00 7.70 3.76
CA ALA A 215 -11.94 8.52 4.96
C ALA A 215 -10.50 8.83 5.41
N ARG A 216 -9.56 7.90 5.16
CA ARG A 216 -8.14 7.97 5.58
C ARG A 216 -7.19 8.18 4.40
N GLU A 217 -7.71 8.66 3.28
CA GLU A 217 -7.02 8.64 1.99
C GLU A 217 -5.68 9.38 2.00
N GLY A 218 -5.59 10.52 2.68
CA GLY A 218 -4.37 11.31 2.77
C GLY A 218 -3.22 10.58 3.49
N ILE A 219 -3.48 9.97 4.64
CA ILE A 219 -2.45 9.22 5.41
C ILE A 219 -2.05 7.96 4.65
N MET A 220 -3.04 7.21 4.15
CA MET A 220 -2.79 6.00 3.38
C MET A 220 -1.96 6.31 2.13
N PHE A 221 -2.26 7.43 1.47
CA PHE A 221 -1.50 7.88 0.33
C PHE A 221 -0.05 8.21 0.69
N GLY A 222 0.18 9.02 1.74
CA GLY A 222 1.53 9.39 2.17
C GLY A 222 2.37 8.17 2.57
N PHE A 223 1.81 7.28 3.39
CA PHE A 223 2.44 6.02 3.78
C PHE A 223 2.80 5.16 2.56
N GLY A 224 1.83 4.97 1.66
CA GLY A 224 2.02 4.17 0.45
C GLY A 224 3.07 4.74 -0.49
N CYS A 225 3.05 6.04 -0.75
CA CYS A 225 4.03 6.69 -1.61
C CYS A 225 5.44 6.60 -1.04
N GLY A 226 5.61 6.77 0.28
CA GLY A 226 6.91 6.62 0.94
C GLY A 226 7.50 5.23 0.74
N PHE A 227 6.76 4.18 1.11
CA PHE A 227 7.23 2.80 0.93
C PHE A 227 7.35 2.39 -0.53
N TYR A 228 6.49 2.89 -1.43
CA TYR A 228 6.60 2.63 -2.85
C TYR A 228 7.94 3.10 -3.43
N TRP A 229 8.42 4.28 -3.02
CA TRP A 229 9.74 4.76 -3.42
C TRP A 229 10.88 3.94 -2.82
N PHE A 230 10.75 3.50 -1.55
CA PHE A 230 11.74 2.60 -0.95
C PHE A 230 11.83 1.25 -1.66
N LEU A 231 10.69 0.68 -2.08
CA LEU A 231 10.65 -0.59 -2.81
C LEU A 231 11.27 -0.52 -4.21
N LYS A 232 11.38 0.68 -4.81
CA LYS A 232 12.08 0.88 -6.09
C LYS A 232 13.60 0.82 -5.95
N VAL A 233 14.15 0.89 -4.74
CA VAL A 233 15.59 0.73 -4.53
C VAL A 233 15.94 -0.74 -4.77
N PRO A 234 16.83 -1.06 -5.73
CA PRO A 234 17.20 -2.44 -6.02
C PRO A 234 17.88 -3.10 -4.81
N PHE A 235 17.90 -4.43 -4.80
CA PHE A 235 18.49 -5.31 -3.77
C PHE A 235 17.75 -5.39 -2.42
N PHE A 236 17.02 -4.36 -2.00
CA PHE A 236 16.36 -4.34 -0.68
C PHE A 236 14.84 -4.56 -0.72
N GLY A 237 14.23 -4.76 -1.88
CA GLY A 237 12.77 -4.79 -2.04
C GLY A 237 12.03 -5.74 -1.09
N VAL A 238 12.48 -6.99 -0.94
CA VAL A 238 11.83 -7.97 -0.04
C VAL A 238 11.98 -7.60 1.43
N LEU A 239 13.17 -7.15 1.84
CA LEU A 239 13.41 -6.69 3.21
C LEU A 239 12.58 -5.45 3.55
N VAL A 240 12.57 -4.47 2.63
CA VAL A 240 11.77 -3.25 2.74
C VAL A 240 10.29 -3.59 2.80
N TYR A 241 9.83 -4.61 2.07
CA TYR A 241 8.45 -5.07 2.16
C TYR A 241 8.11 -5.63 3.54
N GLY A 242 8.99 -6.42 4.15
CA GLY A 242 8.84 -6.86 5.55
C GLY A 242 8.74 -5.68 6.52
N ILE A 243 9.59 -4.67 6.36
CA ILE A 243 9.51 -3.43 7.15
C ILE A 243 8.19 -2.69 6.89
N ALA A 244 7.73 -2.62 5.65
CA ALA A 244 6.48 -1.98 5.27
C ALA A 244 5.27 -2.70 5.90
N GLU A 245 5.26 -4.03 5.91
CA GLU A 245 4.23 -4.85 6.53
C GLU A 245 4.20 -4.69 8.06
N ALA A 246 5.37 -4.68 8.70
CA ALA A 246 5.46 -4.39 10.14
C ALA A 246 5.03 -2.95 10.46
N SER A 247 5.36 -1.99 9.59
CA SER A 247 4.98 -0.58 9.75
C SER A 247 3.49 -0.35 9.49
N SER A 248 2.86 -1.13 8.60
CA SER A 248 1.43 -1.04 8.33
C SER A 248 0.61 -1.57 9.52
N ALA A 249 1.12 -2.59 10.21
CA ALA A 249 0.58 -3.02 11.50
C ALA A 249 0.65 -1.90 12.55
N TYR A 250 1.76 -1.18 12.67
CA TYR A 250 1.80 -0.02 13.56
C TYR A 250 0.79 1.07 13.13
N LEU A 251 0.73 1.37 11.84
CA LEU A 251 -0.18 2.35 11.26
C LEU A 251 -1.65 2.04 11.59
N ILE A 252 -2.08 0.78 11.45
CA ILE A 252 -3.49 0.43 11.70
C ILE A 252 -3.90 0.76 13.14
N THR A 253 -3.00 0.57 14.10
CA THR A 253 -3.28 0.87 15.50
C THR A 253 -3.54 2.37 15.73
N LYS A 254 -3.09 3.23 14.81
CA LYS A 254 -3.28 4.69 14.87
C LYS A 254 -4.52 5.18 14.17
N VAL A 255 -4.91 4.51 13.09
CA VAL A 255 -6.00 4.97 12.22
C VAL A 255 -7.30 4.20 12.42
N SER A 256 -7.27 3.08 13.14
CA SER A 256 -8.42 2.21 13.42
C SER A 256 -8.70 2.07 14.90
N GLU A 257 -9.95 1.73 15.21
CA GLU A 257 -10.36 1.30 16.55
C GLU A 257 -10.06 -0.20 16.75
N PRO A 258 -9.74 -0.66 17.99
CA PRO A 258 -9.57 -2.08 18.26
C PRO A 258 -10.89 -2.82 18.01
N LEU A 259 -10.80 -4.04 17.50
CA LEU A 259 -11.97 -4.87 17.25
C LEU A 259 -12.64 -5.26 18.58
N PRO A 260 -13.97 -5.29 18.67
CA PRO A 260 -14.65 -5.80 19.85
C PRO A 260 -14.28 -7.27 20.12
N PRO A 261 -14.33 -7.73 21.38
CA PRO A 261 -14.00 -9.11 21.75
C PRO A 261 -14.76 -10.18 20.93
N PRO A 262 -14.21 -11.38 20.73
CA PRO A 262 -14.84 -12.42 19.90
C PRO A 262 -16.26 -12.87 20.33
N HIS A 263 -16.63 -12.62 21.60
CA HIS A 263 -17.94 -12.97 22.17
C HIS A 263 -18.93 -11.80 22.22
N SER A 264 -18.62 -10.70 21.52
CA SER A 264 -19.46 -9.50 21.46
C SER A 264 -20.73 -9.78 20.67
N SER A 265 -21.80 -9.04 20.98
CA SER A 265 -23.07 -9.19 20.27
C SER A 265 -22.98 -8.66 18.82
N THR A 266 -23.83 -9.16 17.92
CA THR A 266 -23.89 -8.68 16.53
C THR A 266 -24.11 -7.16 16.44
N ASP A 267 -24.89 -6.61 17.37
CA ASP A 267 -25.18 -5.17 17.44
C ASP A 267 -23.93 -4.34 17.79
N GLU A 268 -23.07 -4.83 18.69
CA GLU A 268 -21.81 -4.18 19.04
C GLU A 268 -20.82 -4.16 17.87
N VAL A 269 -20.78 -5.25 17.10
CA VAL A 269 -19.96 -5.34 15.87
C VAL A 269 -20.48 -4.36 14.82
N GLU A 270 -21.80 -4.24 14.62
CA GLU A 270 -22.37 -3.29 13.67
C GLU A 270 -22.08 -1.83 14.07
N GLN A 271 -22.18 -1.51 15.36
CA GLN A 271 -21.83 -0.18 15.87
C GLN A 271 -20.34 0.12 15.68
N TRP A 272 -19.47 -0.86 15.89
CA TRP A 272 -18.05 -0.73 15.60
C TRP A 272 -17.79 -0.46 14.12
N VAL A 273 -18.44 -1.19 13.21
CA VAL A 273 -18.32 -0.97 11.75
C VAL A 273 -18.71 0.46 11.37
N LYS A 274 -19.79 1.01 11.93
CA LYS A 274 -20.22 2.40 11.69
C LYS A 274 -19.16 3.41 12.13
N ARG A 275 -18.59 3.23 13.34
CA ARG A 275 -17.51 4.08 13.84
C ARG A 275 -16.20 3.91 13.07
N GLU A 276 -15.97 2.76 12.46
CA GLU A 276 -14.74 2.50 11.72
C GLU A 276 -14.79 3.14 10.32
N ILE A 277 -15.97 3.18 9.68
CA ILE A 277 -16.18 3.85 8.40
C ILE A 277 -15.91 5.35 8.51
N GLU A 278 -16.48 6.00 9.53
CA GLU A 278 -16.18 7.40 9.84
C GLU A 278 -14.83 7.49 10.55
N TRP A 279 -13.97 8.46 10.21
CA TRP A 279 -12.70 8.58 10.93
C TRP A 279 -12.88 9.42 12.20
N THR A 280 -13.51 8.82 13.22
CA THR A 280 -13.86 9.43 14.51
C THR A 280 -12.65 10.04 15.23
N THR A 281 -11.48 9.39 15.10
CA THR A 281 -10.24 9.77 15.80
C THR A 281 -9.38 10.77 15.01
N LYS A 282 -9.88 11.31 13.89
CA LYS A 282 -9.13 12.20 13.00
C LYS A 282 -8.48 13.39 13.70
N GLU A 283 -9.24 14.13 14.50
CA GLU A 283 -8.75 15.34 15.17
C GLU A 283 -7.67 15.04 16.22
N LYS A 284 -7.85 13.95 16.97
CA LYS A 284 -6.88 13.46 17.96
C LYS A 284 -5.58 12.99 17.30
N PHE A 285 -5.67 12.41 16.09
CA PHE A 285 -4.51 12.00 15.33
C PHE A 285 -3.77 13.21 14.73
N LEU A 286 -4.49 14.13 14.08
CA LEU A 286 -3.90 15.30 13.43
C LEU A 286 -3.29 16.30 14.42
N SER A 287 -3.78 16.34 15.65
CA SER A 287 -3.18 17.14 16.73
C SER A 287 -1.86 16.58 17.26
N GLY A 288 -1.45 15.36 16.86
CA GLY A 288 -0.24 14.71 17.36
C GLY A 288 -0.41 14.00 18.70
N TYR A 289 -1.52 14.22 19.42
CA TYR A 289 -1.77 13.64 20.73
C TYR A 289 -1.60 12.10 20.73
N THR A 290 -2.09 11.41 19.71
CA THR A 290 -1.96 9.94 19.59
C THR A 290 -0.53 9.45 19.37
N LEU A 291 0.38 10.31 18.90
CA LEU A 291 1.77 9.97 18.62
C LEU A 291 2.66 10.25 19.85
N ASP A 292 2.34 11.27 20.64
CA ASP A 292 3.09 11.55 21.87
C ASP A 292 2.80 10.51 22.97
N HIS A 293 1.57 9.98 22.99
CA HIS A 293 1.05 9.11 24.05
C HIS A 293 1.01 7.62 23.67
N ASP A 294 1.90 7.16 22.80
CA ASP A 294 1.82 5.78 22.26
C ASP A 294 2.87 4.79 22.74
N GLY A 295 3.92 5.29 23.39
CA GLY A 295 5.03 4.48 23.87
C GLY A 295 6.19 4.35 22.90
N PHE A 296 6.07 4.92 21.71
CA PHE A 296 7.12 5.05 20.70
C PHE A 296 7.57 6.51 20.49
N GLY A 297 6.82 7.47 21.02
CA GLY A 297 7.12 8.90 20.97
C GLY A 297 8.50 9.27 21.54
N VAL A 298 9.10 10.25 20.86
CA VAL A 298 10.31 10.96 21.26
C VAL A 298 9.96 11.90 22.41
N THR A 299 10.80 11.96 23.45
CA THR A 299 10.65 12.91 24.56
C THR A 299 10.40 14.34 24.02
N PRO A 300 9.50 15.12 24.64
CA PRO A 300 9.26 16.50 24.21
C PRO A 300 10.59 17.28 24.26
N GLY A 301 11.04 17.81 23.12
CA GLY A 301 12.29 18.58 23.01
C GLY A 301 13.15 18.34 21.77
N ILE A 302 12.84 17.37 20.90
CA ILE A 302 13.57 17.16 19.64
C ILE A 302 12.89 17.94 18.49
N PRO A 303 13.64 18.63 17.61
CA PRO A 303 13.08 19.35 16.46
C PRO A 303 12.21 18.42 15.61
N GLY A 304 10.93 18.75 15.46
CA GLY A 304 9.91 17.90 14.82
C GLY A 304 8.81 17.39 15.74
N SER A 305 8.90 17.59 17.06
CA SER A 305 7.74 17.42 17.96
C SER A 305 6.71 18.50 17.65
N PHE A 306 5.44 18.12 17.40
CA PHE A 306 4.35 19.07 17.31
C PHE A 306 4.17 19.74 18.67
N SER A 307 4.73 20.93 18.84
CA SER A 307 4.63 21.68 20.08
C SER A 307 3.16 22.04 20.32
N HIS A 308 2.55 21.41 21.31
CA HIS A 308 1.23 21.77 21.80
C HIS A 308 1.25 23.24 22.26
N GLN A 309 0.48 24.09 21.60
CA GLN A 309 -0.07 25.26 22.26
C GLN A 309 -1.42 24.80 22.83
N PRO A 310 -1.57 24.65 24.16
CA PRO A 310 -2.86 24.25 24.72
C PRO A 310 -3.91 25.29 24.33
N ALA A 311 -5.10 24.83 23.94
CA ALA A 311 -6.23 25.71 23.69
C ALA A 311 -6.49 26.58 24.93
N PRO A 312 -6.76 27.89 24.78
CA PRO A 312 -7.05 28.74 25.93
C PRO A 312 -8.28 28.19 26.66
N GLU A 313 -8.15 27.99 27.98
CA GLU A 313 -9.26 27.58 28.82
C GLU A 313 -10.42 28.56 28.64
N PRO A 314 -11.68 28.08 28.52
CA PRO A 314 -12.82 28.98 28.54
C PRO A 314 -12.83 29.71 29.88
N SER A 315 -12.75 31.04 29.81
CA SER A 315 -12.86 31.92 30.97
C SER A 315 -14.13 31.58 31.75
N LYS A 316 -13.97 31.26 33.03
CA LYS A 316 -15.06 31.08 34.00
C LYS A 316 -15.95 32.31 34.06
#